data_AF-A0A930A3P6-F1
#
_entry.id   AF-A0A930A3P6-F1
#
_cell.length_a   1.000
_cell.length_b   1.000
_cell.length_c   1.000
_cell.angle_alpha   90.00
_cell.angle_beta   90.00
_cell.angle_gamma   90.00
#
_symmetry.space_group_name_H-M   'P 1'
#
loop_
_entity.id
_entity.type
_entity.pdbx_description
1 polymer ?
#
loop_
_entity_poly.entity_id
_entity_poly.type
_entity_poly.pdbx_seq_one_letter_code
_entity_poly.pdbx_strand_id
1 'polypeptide(L)' 'MKELTPTIVNKLIKRIEVHNPEKKHSHNCVKIDITLTAIGLFQKPGEAEIQKLMQAFKENPSEYKQISA' A
#
# COMPACT_ATOMS: atom_id res chain seq x y z
N MET A 1 -5.21 3.22 15.83
CA MET A 1 -4.56 2.83 14.56
C MET A 1 -5.21 1.54 14.08
N LYS A 2 -5.51 1.40 12.79
CA LYS A 2 -5.94 0.09 12.24
C LYS A 2 -4.67 -0.69 11.89
N GLU A 3 -4.41 -1.77 12.61
CA GLU A 3 -3.26 -2.64 12.33
C GLU A 3 -3.55 -3.55 11.14
N LEU A 4 -2.49 -3.90 10.40
CA LEU A 4 -2.57 -4.88 9.33
C LEU A 4 -2.71 -6.28 9.96
N THR A 5 -3.91 -6.86 9.85
CA THR A 5 -4.14 -8.25 10.29
C THR A 5 -3.64 -9.24 9.24
N PRO A 6 -3.24 -10.47 9.62
CA PRO A 6 -2.83 -11.48 8.66
C PRO A 6 -3.85 -11.72 7.54
N THR A 7 -5.15 -11.64 7.88
CA THR A 7 -6.26 -11.74 6.91
C THR A 7 -6.24 -10.62 5.88
N ILE A 8 -5.97 -9.38 6.31
CA ILE A 8 -5.85 -8.24 5.39
C ILE A 8 -4.57 -8.40 4.56
N VAL A 9 -3.43 -8.69 5.19
CA VAL A 9 -2.13 -8.85 4.51
C VAL A 9 -2.21 -9.90 3.41
N ASN A 10 -2.81 -11.07 3.66
CA ASN A 10 -2.94 -12.14 2.67
C ASN A 10 -3.77 -11.74 1.45
N LYS A 11 -4.78 -10.87 1.62
CA LYS A 11 -5.57 -10.35 0.50
C LYS A 11 -4.79 -9.35 -0.35
N LEU A 12 -3.80 -8.69 0.22
CA LEU A 12 -2.99 -7.67 -0.46
C LEU A 12 -1.78 -8.26 -1.18
N ILE A 13 -1.30 -9.44 -0.79
CA ILE A 13 -0.15 -10.05 -1.45
C ILE A 13 -0.55 -10.45 -2.87
N LYS A 14 0.05 -9.79 -3.87
CA LYS A 14 -0.08 -10.14 -5.29
C LYS A 14 0.88 -11.26 -5.68
N ARG A 15 2.12 -11.18 -5.18
CA ARG A 15 3.17 -12.16 -5.51
C ARG A 15 4.24 -12.17 -4.43
N ILE A 16 4.78 -13.35 -4.16
CA ILE A 16 6.02 -13.54 -3.42
C ILE A 16 7.01 -14.17 -4.40
N GLU A 17 8.10 -13.48 -4.68
CA GLU A 17 9.19 -13.98 -5.52
C GLU A 17 10.38 -14.35 -4.63
N VAL A 18 10.77 -15.62 -4.68
CA VAL A 18 11.91 -16.14 -3.93
C VAL A 18 13.07 -16.27 -4.91
N HIS A 19 14.14 -15.54 -4.65
CA HIS A 19 15.33 -15.57 -5.49
C HIS A 19 16.25 -16.73 -5.12
N ASN A 20 17.18 -17.06 -6.01
CA ASN A 20 18.20 -18.04 -5.67
C ASN A 20 19.05 -17.59 -4.47
N PRO A 21 19.47 -18.53 -3.61
CA PRO A 21 20.33 -18.21 -2.48
C PRO A 21 21.66 -17.62 -2.95
N GLU A 22 22.05 -16.51 -2.37
CA GLU A 22 23.36 -15.89 -2.55
C GLU A 22 24.24 -16.14 -1.32
N LYS A 23 25.54 -16.34 -1.53
CA LYS A 23 26.51 -16.39 -0.43
C LYS A 23 26.95 -14.98 -0.07
N LYS A 24 26.65 -14.55 1.15
CA LYS A 24 27.16 -13.31 1.75
C LYS A 24 27.83 -13.65 3.07
N HIS A 25 29.11 -13.28 3.22
CA HIS A 25 29.88 -13.45 4.46
C HIS A 25 29.78 -14.86 5.08
N SER A 26 29.98 -15.92 4.28
CA SER A 26 29.87 -17.33 4.70
C SER A 26 28.45 -17.83 5.05
N HIS A 27 27.42 -17.00 4.88
CA HIS A 27 26.02 -17.39 5.04
C HIS A 27 25.30 -17.43 3.69
N ASN A 28 24.42 -18.41 3.51
CA ASN A 28 23.49 -18.43 2.39
C ASN A 28 22.29 -17.55 2.77
N CYS A 29 22.03 -16.51 1.99
CA CYS A 29 20.89 -15.63 2.14
C CYS A 29 19.95 -15.81 0.95
N VAL A 30 18.64 -15.82 1.19
CA VAL A 30 17.63 -15.88 0.14
C VAL A 30 16.91 -14.53 0.12
N LYS A 31 16.98 -13.81 -1.00
CA LYS A 31 16.20 -12.59 -1.19
C LYS A 31 14.74 -12.98 -1.46
N ILE A 32 13.81 -12.28 -0.81
CA ILE A 32 12.37 -12.42 -1.03
C ILE A 32 11.83 -11.05 -1.42
N ASP A 33 11.21 -10.96 -2.59
CA ASP A 33 10.48 -9.76 -3.02
C ASP A 33 8.97 -10.01 -2.86
N ILE A 34 8.31 -9.20 -2.04
CA ILE A 34 6.86 -9.29 -1.81
C ILE A 34 6.19 -8.13 -2.54
N THR A 35 5.42 -8.45 -3.58
CA THR A 35 4.60 -7.48 -4.30
C THR A 35 3.21 -7.41 -3.67
N LEU A 36 2.82 -6.24 -3.20
CA LEU A 36 1.49 -5.97 -2.67
C LEU A 36 0.60 -5.32 -3.72
N THR A 37 -0.70 -5.43 -3.54
CA THR A 37 -1.74 -4.82 -4.35
C THR A 37 -2.81 -4.27 -3.44
N ALA A 38 -3.18 -3.02 -3.67
CA ALA A 38 -4.14 -2.29 -2.86
C ALA A 38 -5.60 -2.63 -3.17
N ILE A 39 -5.88 -3.71 -3.92
CA ILE A 39 -7.25 -4.11 -4.26
C ILE A 39 -7.99 -4.42 -2.95
N GLY A 40 -9.08 -3.71 -2.71
CA GLY A 40 -9.88 -3.82 -1.48
C GLY A 40 -9.35 -3.00 -0.29
N LEU A 41 -8.26 -2.25 -0.41
CA LEU A 41 -7.88 -1.22 0.57
C LEU A 41 -8.75 0.02 0.46
N PHE A 42 -9.11 0.37 -0.76
CA PHE A 42 -9.96 1.51 -1.06
C PHE A 42 -11.30 0.99 -1.56
N GLN A 43 -12.37 1.37 -0.87
CA GLN A 43 -13.71 1.27 -1.41
C GLN A 43 -13.96 2.51 -2.25
N LYS A 44 -14.81 2.39 -3.28
CA LYS A 44 -15.35 3.56 -3.96
C LYS A 44 -16.00 4.45 -2.89
N PRO A 45 -15.53 5.69 -2.69
CA PRO A 45 -16.12 6.56 -1.69
C PRO A 45 -17.58 6.86 -2.05
N GLY A 46 -18.44 6.93 -1.04
CA GLY A 46 -19.83 7.36 -1.23
C GLY A 46 -19.93 8.82 -1.62
N GLU A 47 -21.08 9.26 -2.10
CA GLU A 47 -21.32 10.65 -2.50
C GLU A 47 -20.99 11.66 -1.38
N ALA A 48 -21.42 11.35 -0.15
CA ALA A 48 -21.16 12.21 1.01
C ALA A 48 -19.67 12.32 1.36
N GLU A 49 -18.89 11.25 1.18
CA GLU A 49 -17.44 11.29 1.39
C GLU A 49 -16.74 12.11 0.31
N ILE A 50 -17.18 11.97 -0.95
CA ILE A 50 -16.68 12.79 -2.07
C ILE A 50 -16.98 14.27 -1.81
N GLN A 51 -18.18 14.63 -1.38
CA GLN A 51 -18.52 16.03 -1.06
C GLN A 51 -17.66 16.60 0.07
N LYS A 52 -17.43 15.82 1.13
CA LYS A 52 -16.52 16.21 2.23
C LYS A 52 -15.09 16.41 1.75
N LEU A 53 -14.58 15.52 0.89
CA LEU A 53 -13.26 15.65 0.27
C LEU A 53 -13.15 16.92 -0.59
N MET A 54 -14.18 17.22 -1.39
CA MET A 54 -14.21 18.44 -2.21
C MET A 54 -14.23 19.71 -1.36
N GLN A 55 -14.94 19.69 -0.22
CA GLN A 55 -14.97 20.82 0.71
C GLN A 55 -13.61 21.00 1.41
N ALA A 56 -13.02 19.92 1.93
CA ALA A 56 -11.71 19.96 2.57
C ALA A 56 -10.61 20.47 1.61
N PHE A 57 -10.68 20.08 0.34
CA PHE A 57 -9.76 20.57 -0.70
C PHE A 57 -9.91 22.08 -0.94
N LYS A 58 -11.14 22.61 -0.91
CA LYS A 58 -11.39 24.06 -1.05
C LYS A 58 -10.86 24.84 0.15
N GLU A 59 -10.98 24.28 1.36
CA GLU A 59 -10.58 24.93 2.61
C GLU A 59 -9.07 24.94 2.80
N ASN A 60 -8.37 23.87 2.40
CA ASN A 60 -6.92 23.77 2.52
C ASN A 60 -6.27 23.06 1.32
N PRO A 61 -6.22 23.71 0.14
CA PRO A 61 -5.67 23.09 -1.07
C PRO A 61 -4.18 22.73 -0.96
N SER A 62 -3.43 23.39 -0.07
CA SER A 62 -2.01 23.13 0.20
C SER A 62 -1.73 21.75 0.79
N GLU A 63 -2.68 21.18 1.54
CA GLU A 63 -2.56 19.85 2.15
C GLU A 63 -2.64 18.72 1.11
N TYR A 64 -3.31 18.98 -0.01
CA TYR A 64 -3.58 18.01 -1.08
C TYR A 64 -2.72 18.25 -2.32
N LYS A 65 -1.53 18.85 -2.14
CA LYS A 65 -0.57 19.06 -3.24
C LYS A 65 -0.30 17.72 -3.92
N GLN A 66 -0.59 17.65 -5.23
CA GLN A 66 -0.26 16.48 -6.03
C GLN A 66 1.23 16.16 -5.85
N ILE A 67 1.50 14.91 -5.48
CA ILE A 67 2.85 14.35 -5.55
C ILE A 67 3.16 14.26 -7.05
N SER A 68 3.92 15.22 -7.58
CA SER A 68 4.45 15.15 -8.93
C SER A 68 5.40 13.95 -9.01
N ALA A 69 5.11 13.03 -9.92
CA ALA A 69 5.95 11.87 -10.23
C ALA A 69 7.28 12.27 -10.85
#